data_AF-A0AAV8X893-F1
#
_entry.id   AF-A0AAV8X893-F1
#
_cell.length_a   1.000
_cell.length_b   1.000
_cell.length_c   1.000
_cell.angle_alpha   90.00
_cell.angle_beta   90.00
_cell.angle_gamma   90.00
#
_symmetry.space_group_name_H-M   'P 1'
#
loop_
_entity.id
_entity.type
_entity.pdbx_description
1 polymer ?
#
loop_
_entity_poly.entity_id
_entity_poly.type
_entity_poly.pdbx_seq_one_letter_code
_entity_poly.pdbx_strand_id
1 'polypeptide(L)'
;TSSTHDRTEDGGEEDLWVKWGHIANDWENNWKKQNVQIRELVRRGIPLHFRALVWQLLCGATEALRKKLYAEYIKMPEEEAFAVLVKIMEDFKMRDMFKPSMAELGLCMFQLENLVAEYLPDLNQHFQSQNFHTSMYASSWFLTLFTTALSLPLACRIMDVFLSEGMEIIFKVALAMLTLGKEELMSLDMEGMLKGAINEVIVRVG
;
A
#
# COMPACT_ATOMS: atom_id res chain seq x y z
N THR A 1 17.67 -0.48 -46.60
CA THR A 1 17.81 0.14 -45.27
C THR A 1 16.50 0.82 -44.91
N SER A 2 15.65 0.17 -44.12
CA SER A 2 14.50 0.85 -43.50
C SER A 2 13.92 0.02 -42.36
N SER A 3 14.03 0.60 -41.17
CA SER A 3 13.11 0.58 -40.03
C SER A 3 12.33 -0.71 -39.75
N THR A 4 12.84 -1.53 -38.82
CA THR A 4 12.00 -2.39 -37.99
C THR A 4 11.52 -1.53 -36.83
N HIS A 5 10.33 -0.96 -37.00
CA HIS A 5 9.66 -0.12 -36.03
C HIS A 5 9.14 -1.00 -34.89
N ASP A 6 9.72 -0.75 -33.72
CA ASP A 6 9.20 -0.96 -32.38
C ASP A 6 7.65 -0.91 -32.33
N ARG A 7 6.99 -2.07 -32.20
CA ARG A 7 5.53 -2.19 -32.09
C ARG A 7 5.14 -3.46 -31.32
N THR A 8 5.37 -3.48 -30.01
CA THR A 8 4.78 -4.51 -29.15
C THR A 8 4.30 -4.05 -27.77
N GLU A 9 4.51 -2.80 -27.35
CA GLU A 9 4.12 -2.36 -25.98
C GLU A 9 2.87 -1.46 -25.92
N ASP A 10 2.51 -0.78 -27.00
CA ASP A 10 1.46 0.26 -27.02
C ASP A 10 0.02 -0.29 -26.87
N GLY A 11 -0.24 -1.50 -27.38
CA GLY A 11 -1.60 -2.08 -27.39
C GLY A 11 -2.12 -2.55 -26.02
N GLY A 12 -1.25 -2.73 -25.03
CA GLY A 12 -1.64 -3.17 -23.68
C GLY A 12 -2.06 -2.02 -22.77
N GLU A 13 -1.46 -0.84 -22.94
CA GLU A 13 -1.78 0.35 -22.12
C GLU A 13 -3.10 1.00 -22.55
N GLU A 14 -3.37 1.04 -23.86
CA GLU A 14 -4.62 1.58 -24.39
C GLU A 14 -5.84 0.77 -23.92
N ASP A 15 -5.74 -0.57 -23.88
CA ASP A 15 -6.80 -1.45 -23.35
C ASP A 15 -7.02 -1.25 -21.84
N LEU A 16 -5.94 -1.10 -21.06
CA LEU A 16 -6.03 -0.80 -19.62
C LEU A 16 -6.66 0.56 -19.36
N TRP A 17 -6.33 1.57 -20.16
CA TRP A 17 -6.91 2.91 -20.08
C TRP A 17 -8.41 2.87 -20.33
N VAL A 18 -8.86 2.23 -21.41
CA VAL A 18 -10.27 2.06 -21.75
C VAL A 18 -11.01 1.32 -20.63
N LYS A 19 -10.41 0.26 -20.10
CA LYS A 19 -10.98 -0.52 -19.00
C LYS A 19 -11.16 0.28 -17.71
N TRP A 20 -10.13 1.03 -17.29
CA TRP A 20 -10.23 1.90 -16.12
C TRP A 20 -11.24 3.04 -16.32
N GLY A 21 -11.30 3.60 -17.53
CA GLY A 21 -12.33 4.57 -17.91
C GLY A 21 -13.75 4.03 -17.76
N HIS A 22 -14.01 2.83 -18.27
CA HIS A 22 -15.31 2.16 -18.13
C HIS A 22 -15.65 1.87 -16.66
N ILE A 23 -14.69 1.35 -15.89
CA ILE A 23 -14.89 1.04 -14.46
C ILE A 23 -15.23 2.30 -13.67
N ALA A 24 -14.45 3.37 -13.83
CA ALA A 24 -14.62 4.60 -13.07
C ALA A 24 -15.91 5.35 -13.43
N ASN A 25 -16.34 5.29 -14.70
CA ASN A 25 -17.55 5.98 -15.17
C ASN A 25 -18.85 5.37 -14.62
N ASP A 26 -18.87 4.05 -14.37
CA ASP A 26 -20.03 3.36 -13.80
C ASP A 26 -19.63 2.55 -12.55
N TRP A 27 -18.98 3.22 -11.59
CA TRP A 27 -18.35 2.58 -10.44
C TRP A 27 -19.32 1.73 -9.62
N GLU A 28 -20.50 2.23 -9.27
CA GLU A 28 -21.43 1.50 -8.39
C GLU A 28 -21.89 0.18 -9.00
N ASN A 29 -22.22 0.17 -10.30
CA ASN A 29 -22.65 -1.05 -10.97
C ASN A 29 -21.48 -2.00 -11.20
N ASN A 30 -20.33 -1.49 -11.61
CA ASN A 30 -19.14 -2.31 -11.83
C ASN A 30 -18.64 -2.91 -10.51
N TRP A 31 -18.61 -2.15 -9.41
CA TRP A 31 -18.21 -2.64 -8.10
C TRP A 31 -19.14 -3.74 -7.60
N LYS A 32 -20.47 -3.59 -7.79
CA LYS A 32 -21.46 -4.62 -7.42
C LYS A 32 -21.30 -5.91 -8.24
N LYS A 33 -21.04 -5.80 -9.55
CA LYS A 33 -21.00 -6.95 -10.47
C LYS A 33 -19.63 -7.63 -10.56
N GLN A 34 -18.55 -6.85 -10.43
CA GLN A 34 -17.20 -7.23 -10.81
C GLN A 34 -16.17 -6.94 -9.71
N ASN A 35 -16.59 -6.89 -8.44
CA ASN A 35 -15.73 -6.55 -7.31
C ASN A 35 -14.37 -7.27 -7.32
N VAL A 36 -14.39 -8.59 -7.48
CA VAL A 36 -13.18 -9.43 -7.48
C VAL A 36 -12.23 -9.06 -8.62
N GLN A 37 -12.78 -8.80 -9.80
CA GLN A 37 -12.00 -8.43 -10.98
C GLN A 37 -11.40 -7.03 -10.85
N ILE A 38 -12.12 -6.10 -10.21
CA ILE A 38 -11.62 -4.75 -9.92
C ILE A 38 -10.49 -4.83 -8.90
N ARG A 39 -10.65 -5.60 -7.81
CA ARG A 39 -9.58 -5.82 -6.82
C ARG A 39 -8.33 -6.42 -7.47
N GLU A 40 -8.51 -7.37 -8.38
CA GLU A 40 -7.38 -7.92 -9.13
C GLU A 40 -6.72 -6.90 -10.05
N LEU A 41 -7.51 -6.01 -10.68
CA LEU A 41 -6.96 -4.92 -11.48
C LEU A 41 -6.18 -3.92 -10.63
N VAL A 42 -6.65 -3.60 -9.41
CA VAL A 42 -5.94 -2.78 -8.43
C VAL A 42 -4.59 -3.42 -8.05
N ARG A 43 -4.59 -4.74 -7.79
CA ARG A 43 -3.35 -5.52 -7.52
C ARG A 43 -2.38 -5.54 -8.69
N ARG A 44 -2.85 -5.39 -9.93
CA ARG A 44 -1.99 -5.27 -11.11
C ARG A 44 -1.40 -3.87 -11.30
N GLY A 45 -2.15 -2.82 -10.97
CA GLY A 45 -1.71 -1.46 -11.27
C GLY A 45 -2.86 -0.50 -11.45
N ILE A 46 -2.94 0.56 -10.63
CA ILE A 46 -3.71 1.74 -11.01
C ILE A 46 -2.75 2.70 -11.74
N PRO A 47 -3.02 3.05 -13.01
CA PRO A 47 -2.21 4.04 -13.73
C PRO A 47 -2.25 5.39 -13.01
N LEU A 48 -1.14 6.13 -13.05
CA LEU A 48 -0.95 7.38 -12.30
C LEU A 48 -2.13 8.36 -12.48
N HIS A 49 -2.57 8.56 -13.72
CA HIS A 49 -3.66 9.47 -14.06
C HIS A 49 -5.02 9.09 -13.47
N PHE A 50 -5.24 7.80 -13.19
CA PHE A 50 -6.48 7.32 -12.59
C PHE A 50 -6.46 7.29 -11.07
N ARG A 51 -5.27 7.30 -10.42
CA ARG A 51 -5.16 7.15 -8.95
C ARG A 51 -6.01 8.14 -8.18
N ALA A 52 -5.97 9.42 -8.53
CA ALA A 52 -6.74 10.45 -7.83
C ALA A 52 -8.24 10.13 -7.82
N LEU A 53 -8.79 9.66 -8.95
CA LEU A 53 -10.20 9.29 -9.06
C LEU A 53 -10.49 7.94 -8.40
N VAL A 54 -9.69 6.92 -8.68
CA VAL A 54 -9.93 5.55 -8.22
C VAL A 54 -9.74 5.43 -6.70
N TRP A 55 -8.80 6.15 -6.10
CA TRP A 55 -8.65 6.18 -4.63
C TRP A 55 -9.91 6.74 -3.96
N GLN A 56 -10.48 7.83 -4.48
CA GLN A 56 -11.76 8.36 -3.97
C GLN A 56 -12.89 7.33 -4.09
N LEU A 57 -12.95 6.61 -5.20
CA LEU A 57 -13.97 5.58 -5.44
C LEU A 57 -13.80 4.38 -4.51
N LEU A 58 -12.57 3.94 -4.26
CA LEU A 58 -12.23 2.83 -3.36
C LEU A 58 -12.59 3.15 -1.90
N CYS A 59 -12.27 4.35 -1.42
CA CYS A 59 -12.54 4.76 -0.04
C CYS A 59 -13.91 5.43 0.17
N GLY A 60 -14.71 5.56 -0.89
CA GLY A 60 -16.00 6.25 -0.82
C GLY A 60 -15.89 7.73 -0.46
N ALA A 61 -14.75 8.37 -0.75
CA ALA A 61 -14.57 9.83 -0.65
C ALA A 61 -15.26 10.60 -1.79
N THR A 62 -16.06 9.93 -2.62
CA THR A 62 -16.92 10.58 -3.60
C THR A 62 -18.07 11.29 -2.88
N GLU A 63 -17.84 12.49 -2.35
CA GLU A 63 -18.93 13.29 -1.82
C GLU A 63 -19.96 13.55 -2.92
N ALA A 64 -21.15 12.95 -2.77
CA ALA A 64 -22.29 13.11 -3.66
C ALA A 64 -22.95 14.51 -3.60
N LEU A 65 -22.35 15.49 -2.91
CA LEU A 65 -23.01 16.78 -2.63
C LEU A 65 -22.34 18.04 -3.22
N ARG A 66 -21.10 17.98 -3.73
CA ARG A 66 -20.41 19.18 -4.28
C ARG A 66 -20.19 19.21 -5.79
N LYS A 67 -20.40 18.09 -6.49
CA LYS A 67 -20.18 17.99 -7.95
C LYS A 67 -21.11 18.84 -8.82
N LYS A 68 -22.29 19.25 -8.34
CA LYS A 68 -23.25 20.03 -9.16
C LYS A 68 -23.15 21.54 -9.03
N LEU A 69 -22.60 22.06 -7.93
CA LEU A 69 -22.58 23.51 -7.67
C LEU A 69 -21.21 24.15 -7.93
N TYR A 70 -20.13 23.36 -7.87
CA TYR A 70 -18.74 23.85 -7.99
C TYR A 70 -17.94 23.14 -9.07
N ALA A 71 -18.59 22.50 -10.05
CA ALA A 71 -17.93 21.75 -11.13
C ALA A 71 -16.83 22.54 -11.87
N GLU A 72 -16.97 23.87 -11.97
CA GLU A 72 -15.94 24.75 -12.55
C GLU A 72 -14.74 25.02 -11.62
N TYR A 73 -14.88 24.78 -10.32
CA TYR A 73 -13.85 24.95 -9.28
C TYR A 73 -13.20 23.64 -8.82
N ILE A 74 -13.66 22.47 -9.30
CA ILE A 74 -13.08 21.11 -9.05
C ILE A 74 -11.76 20.95 -9.82
N LYS A 75 -10.83 21.87 -9.57
CA LYS A 75 -9.45 21.85 -10.05
C LYS A 75 -8.47 21.79 -8.89
N MET A 76 -8.88 21.34 -7.71
CA MET A 76 -8.04 21.37 -6.52
C MET A 76 -7.65 19.97 -6.06
N PRO A 77 -6.56 19.39 -6.63
CA PRO A 77 -5.94 18.13 -6.19
C PRO A 77 -5.80 17.98 -4.67
N GLU A 78 -5.69 19.11 -3.96
CA GLU A 78 -5.59 19.19 -2.50
C GLU A 78 -6.88 18.78 -1.77
N GLU A 79 -8.06 19.21 -2.24
CA GLU A 79 -9.34 18.86 -1.60
C GLU A 79 -9.63 17.36 -1.75
N GLU A 80 -9.37 16.80 -2.93
CA GLU A 80 -9.53 15.37 -3.15
C GLU A 80 -8.53 14.54 -2.34
N ALA A 81 -7.27 14.97 -2.25
CA ALA A 81 -6.26 14.33 -1.42
C ALA A 81 -6.65 14.38 0.07
N PHE A 82 -7.15 15.53 0.55
CA PHE A 82 -7.62 15.68 1.92
C PHE A 82 -8.82 14.76 2.21
N ALA A 83 -9.79 14.66 1.30
CA ALA A 83 -10.95 13.79 1.47
C ALA A 83 -10.54 12.31 1.58
N VAL A 84 -9.60 11.86 0.74
CA VAL A 84 -9.03 10.50 0.85
C VAL A 84 -8.28 10.31 2.17
N LEU A 85 -7.51 11.31 2.62
CA LEU A 85 -6.80 11.25 3.91
C LEU A 85 -7.77 11.11 5.08
N VAL A 86 -8.85 11.89 5.11
CA VAL A 86 -9.89 11.77 6.16
C VAL A 86 -10.46 10.36 6.18
N LYS A 87 -10.78 9.79 5.00
CA LYS A 87 -11.23 8.40 4.89
C LYS A 87 -10.22 7.39 5.43
N ILE A 88 -8.93 7.55 5.11
CA ILE A 88 -7.86 6.70 5.64
C ILE A 88 -7.81 6.80 7.18
N MET A 89 -7.90 8.02 7.72
CA MET A 89 -7.80 8.25 9.16
C MET A 89 -9.01 7.71 9.92
N GLU A 90 -10.23 7.84 9.38
CA GLU A 90 -11.47 7.47 10.05
C GLU A 90 -11.94 6.05 9.69
N ASP A 91 -12.17 5.77 8.40
CA ASP A 91 -12.80 4.52 7.95
C ASP A 91 -11.80 3.36 7.95
N PHE A 92 -10.53 3.62 7.61
CA PHE A 92 -9.43 2.63 7.72
C PHE A 92 -8.76 2.65 9.10
N LYS A 93 -9.28 3.45 10.04
CA LYS A 93 -8.87 3.53 11.44
C LYS A 93 -7.39 3.85 11.68
N MET A 94 -6.71 4.45 10.70
CA MET A 94 -5.30 4.84 10.87
C MET A 94 -5.11 5.78 12.05
N ARG A 95 -6.08 6.66 12.34
CA ARG A 95 -6.00 7.58 13.49
C ARG A 95 -5.81 6.89 14.84
N ASP A 96 -6.31 5.66 14.98
CA ASP A 96 -6.25 4.94 16.24
C ASP A 96 -4.82 4.49 16.57
N MET A 97 -3.98 4.29 15.54
CA MET A 97 -2.55 4.00 15.70
C MET A 97 -1.76 5.19 16.24
N PHE A 98 -2.25 6.42 16.08
CA PHE A 98 -1.58 7.64 16.55
C PHE A 98 -2.05 8.13 17.92
N LYS A 99 -2.99 7.42 18.57
CA LYS A 99 -3.46 7.77 19.91
C LYS A 99 -2.30 7.66 20.92
N PRO A 100 -2.28 8.46 22.00
CA PRO A 100 -1.15 8.47 22.95
C PRO A 100 -0.79 7.12 23.56
N SER A 101 -1.77 6.20 23.72
CA SER A 101 -1.51 4.85 24.23
C SER A 101 -0.79 3.94 23.22
N MET A 102 -0.80 4.28 21.93
CA MET A 102 -0.28 3.46 20.83
C MET A 102 -0.84 2.02 20.85
N ALA A 103 -2.04 1.83 21.42
CA ALA A 103 -2.59 0.49 21.67
C ALA A 103 -2.83 -0.29 20.37
N GLU A 104 -3.42 0.33 19.35
CA GLU A 104 -3.63 -0.31 18.05
C GLU A 104 -2.31 -0.60 17.32
N LEU A 105 -1.32 0.28 17.46
CA LEU A 105 0.00 0.02 16.92
C LEU A 105 0.66 -1.17 17.63
N GLY A 106 0.60 -1.23 18.96
CA GLY A 106 1.11 -2.34 19.76
C GLY A 106 0.42 -3.67 19.42
N LEU A 107 -0.89 -3.65 19.18
CA LEU A 107 -1.63 -4.81 18.68
C LEU A 107 -1.09 -5.27 17.31
N CYS A 108 -0.82 -4.34 16.39
CA CYS A 108 -0.22 -4.67 15.11
C CYS A 108 1.18 -5.26 15.26
N MET A 109 2.01 -4.74 16.17
CA MET A 109 3.34 -5.29 16.43
C MET A 109 3.28 -6.72 16.94
N PHE A 110 2.34 -7.01 17.85
CA PHE A 110 2.08 -8.36 18.36
C PHE A 110 1.56 -9.31 17.26
N GLN A 111 0.63 -8.84 16.43
CA GLN A 111 0.13 -9.62 15.29
C GLN A 111 1.25 -9.94 14.29
N LEU A 112 2.10 -8.97 13.97
CA LEU A 112 3.24 -9.19 13.08
C LEU A 112 4.24 -10.18 13.70
N GLU A 113 4.52 -10.09 14.99
CA GLU A 113 5.41 -11.03 15.69
C GLU A 113 4.90 -12.48 15.60
N ASN A 114 3.59 -12.68 15.78
CA ASN A 114 2.96 -13.99 15.60
C ASN A 114 3.03 -14.48 14.15
N LEU A 115 2.83 -13.60 13.16
CA LEU A 115 2.98 -13.97 11.75
C LEU A 115 4.43 -14.35 11.42
N VAL A 116 5.41 -13.62 11.94
CA VAL A 116 6.83 -13.99 11.78
C VAL A 116 7.11 -15.34 12.44
N ALA A 117 6.52 -15.61 13.61
CA ALA A 117 6.63 -16.91 14.28
C ALA A 117 6.06 -18.07 13.46
N GLU A 118 4.91 -17.86 12.82
CA GLU A 118 4.20 -18.87 12.04
C GLU A 118 4.88 -19.14 10.68
N TYR A 119 5.24 -18.08 9.96
CA TYR A 119 5.72 -18.18 8.58
C TYR A 119 7.25 -18.16 8.43
N LEU A 120 7.98 -17.60 9.39
CA LEU A 120 9.45 -17.45 9.38
C LEU A 120 10.06 -17.88 10.73
N PRO A 121 9.85 -19.13 11.19
CA PRO A 121 10.21 -19.57 12.54
C PRO A 121 11.71 -19.43 12.86
N ASP A 122 12.60 -19.72 11.91
CA ASP A 122 14.06 -19.58 12.11
C ASP A 122 14.45 -18.12 12.36
N LEU A 123 13.82 -17.20 11.61
CA LEU A 123 14.06 -15.77 11.74
C LEU A 123 13.52 -15.25 13.07
N ASN A 124 12.33 -15.72 13.49
CA ASN A 124 11.79 -15.39 14.80
C ASN A 124 12.73 -15.85 15.92
N GLN A 125 13.24 -17.09 15.86
CA GLN A 125 14.16 -17.61 16.87
C GLN A 125 15.45 -16.76 16.94
N HIS A 126 15.99 -16.36 15.79
CA HIS A 126 17.13 -15.45 15.72
C HIS A 126 16.80 -14.10 16.36
N PHE A 127 15.67 -13.47 16.00
CA PHE A 127 15.22 -12.21 16.57
C PHE A 127 15.07 -12.29 18.10
N GLN A 128 14.47 -13.35 18.63
CA GLN A 128 14.35 -13.58 20.07
C GLN A 128 15.72 -13.72 20.75
N SER A 129 16.68 -14.41 20.13
CA SER A 129 18.03 -14.53 20.67
C SER A 129 18.76 -13.18 20.80
N GLN A 130 18.40 -12.23 19.94
CA GLN A 130 18.98 -10.89 19.88
C GLN A 130 18.13 -9.84 20.63
N ASN A 131 17.02 -10.23 21.28
CA ASN A 131 15.99 -9.32 21.83
C ASN A 131 15.53 -8.26 20.80
N PHE A 132 15.40 -8.67 19.54
CA PHE A 132 15.01 -7.82 18.43
C PHE A 132 13.49 -7.90 18.22
N HIS A 133 12.78 -6.87 18.67
CA HIS A 133 11.32 -6.84 18.63
C HIS A 133 10.79 -6.12 17.38
N THR A 134 9.63 -6.55 16.88
CA THR A 134 8.98 -5.95 15.70
C THR A 134 8.77 -4.44 15.84
N SER A 135 8.47 -3.97 17.05
CA SER A 135 8.29 -2.54 17.37
C SER A 135 9.53 -1.68 17.09
N MET A 136 10.73 -2.26 17.13
CA MET A 136 12.00 -1.54 16.90
C MET A 136 12.16 -1.08 15.46
N TYR A 137 11.52 -1.76 14.50
CA TYR A 137 11.73 -1.50 13.08
C TYR A 137 10.46 -1.33 12.25
N ALA A 138 9.36 -2.00 12.62
CA ALA A 138 8.16 -2.04 11.80
C ALA A 138 7.18 -0.89 12.10
N SER A 139 7.34 -0.18 13.23
CA SER A 139 6.40 0.87 13.64
C SER A 139 6.15 1.92 12.53
N SER A 140 7.21 2.36 11.85
CA SER A 140 7.10 3.33 10.74
C SER A 140 6.38 2.75 9.52
N TRP A 141 6.49 1.46 9.25
CA TRP A 141 5.83 0.80 8.12
C TRP A 141 4.31 0.90 8.22
N PHE A 142 3.78 0.68 9.42
CA PHE A 142 2.34 0.78 9.69
C PHE A 142 1.88 2.24 9.73
N LEU A 143 2.56 3.09 10.51
CA LEU A 143 2.16 4.48 10.68
C LEU A 143 2.18 5.27 9.36
N THR A 144 3.11 4.95 8.46
CA THR A 144 3.32 5.71 7.22
C THR A 144 2.85 4.98 5.97
N LEU A 145 2.28 3.78 6.11
CA LEU A 145 1.93 2.89 4.99
C LEU A 145 3.12 2.72 4.04
N PHE A 146 4.31 2.51 4.60
CA PHE A 146 5.60 2.41 3.92
C PHE A 146 6.07 3.64 3.13
N THR A 147 5.37 4.78 3.17
CA THR A 147 5.76 5.98 2.39
C THR A 147 7.12 6.58 2.80
N THR A 148 7.57 6.35 4.03
CA THR A 148 8.92 6.78 4.49
C THR A 148 9.98 5.69 4.32
N ALA A 149 9.56 4.46 4.02
CA ALA A 149 10.45 3.31 3.87
C ALA A 149 10.78 3.09 2.40
N LEU A 150 9.77 2.99 1.54
CA LEU A 150 9.92 2.56 0.14
C LEU A 150 9.88 3.73 -0.84
N SER A 151 10.28 3.47 -2.08
CA SER A 151 10.17 4.46 -3.17
C SER A 151 8.72 4.89 -3.37
N LEU A 152 8.50 6.16 -3.74
CA LEU A 152 7.15 6.70 -3.95
C LEU A 152 6.30 5.85 -4.91
N PRO A 153 6.82 5.35 -6.05
CA PRO A 153 6.04 4.49 -6.94
C PRO A 153 5.51 3.24 -6.23
N LEU A 154 6.34 2.58 -5.42
CA LEU A 154 5.96 1.38 -4.70
C LEU A 154 5.03 1.68 -3.52
N ALA A 155 5.27 2.76 -2.78
CA ALA A 155 4.36 3.22 -1.74
C ALA A 155 2.96 3.52 -2.31
N CYS A 156 2.87 4.10 -3.52
CA CYS A 156 1.59 4.24 -4.20
C CYS A 156 0.94 2.90 -4.56
N ARG A 157 1.71 1.87 -4.96
CA ARG A 157 1.16 0.53 -5.22
C ARG A 157 0.62 -0.12 -3.95
N ILE A 158 1.29 0.06 -2.82
CA ILE A 158 0.79 -0.39 -1.52
C ILE A 158 -0.50 0.36 -1.17
N MET A 159 -0.53 1.67 -1.39
CA MET A 159 -1.73 2.49 -1.16
C MET A 159 -2.91 2.08 -2.05
N ASP A 160 -2.67 1.75 -3.33
CA ASP A 160 -3.69 1.24 -4.26
C ASP A 160 -4.41 0.02 -3.63
N VAL A 161 -3.64 -0.96 -3.14
CA VAL A 161 -4.19 -2.20 -2.58
C VAL A 161 -4.75 -1.97 -1.17
N PHE A 162 -4.11 -1.13 -0.36
CA PHE A 162 -4.58 -0.77 0.97
C PHE A 162 -5.98 -0.16 0.94
N LEU A 163 -6.26 0.75 0.01
CA LEU A 163 -7.59 1.34 -0.13
C LEU A 163 -8.65 0.34 -0.62
N SER A 164 -8.24 -0.80 -1.17
CA SER A 164 -9.13 -1.83 -1.68
C SER A 164 -9.38 -2.97 -0.68
N GLU A 165 -8.35 -3.35 0.08
CA GLU A 165 -8.33 -4.55 0.93
C GLU A 165 -8.11 -4.24 2.42
N GLY A 166 -7.71 -3.02 2.76
CA GLY A 166 -7.49 -2.57 4.14
C GLY A 166 -6.13 -2.99 4.73
N MET A 167 -6.06 -2.98 6.06
CA MET A 167 -4.81 -3.13 6.82
C MET A 167 -4.08 -4.46 6.60
N GLU A 168 -4.78 -5.52 6.21
CA GLU A 168 -4.20 -6.83 5.97
C GLU A 168 -3.01 -6.78 4.97
N ILE A 169 -3.06 -5.87 3.99
CA ILE A 169 -1.98 -5.75 3.02
C ILE A 169 -0.67 -5.27 3.67
N ILE A 170 -0.74 -4.44 4.72
CA ILE A 170 0.45 -3.90 5.39
C ILE A 170 1.22 -5.03 6.09
N PHE A 171 0.50 -5.97 6.69
CA PHE A 171 1.10 -7.20 7.23
C PHE A 171 1.71 -8.09 6.16
N LYS A 172 1.01 -8.30 5.03
CA LYS A 172 1.53 -9.09 3.91
C LYS A 172 2.80 -8.50 3.32
N VAL A 173 2.85 -7.18 3.14
CA VAL A 173 4.04 -6.47 2.65
C VAL A 173 5.18 -6.56 3.67
N ALA A 174 4.91 -6.35 4.96
CA ALA A 174 5.91 -6.50 6.01
C ALA A 174 6.52 -7.92 6.03
N LEU A 175 5.68 -8.95 5.95
CA LEU A 175 6.14 -10.34 5.92
C LEU A 175 6.92 -10.66 4.63
N ALA A 176 6.47 -10.14 3.48
CA ALA A 176 7.19 -10.30 2.21
C ALA A 176 8.58 -9.65 2.26
N MET A 177 8.69 -8.45 2.84
CA MET A 177 9.97 -7.77 3.02
C MET A 177 10.91 -8.58 3.93
N LEU A 178 10.41 -9.08 5.06
CA LEU A 178 11.20 -9.95 5.96
C LEU A 178 11.62 -11.25 5.28
N THR A 179 10.76 -11.81 4.42
CA THR A 179 11.08 -13.02 3.65
C THR A 179 12.21 -12.75 2.64
N LEU A 180 12.16 -11.62 1.94
CA LEU A 180 13.21 -11.22 0.99
C LEU A 180 14.55 -10.95 1.68
N GLY A 181 14.52 -10.39 2.89
CA GLY A 181 15.70 -10.12 3.70
C GLY A 181 16.18 -11.26 4.59
N LYS A 182 15.50 -12.42 4.59
CA LYS A 182 15.70 -13.48 5.59
C LYS A 182 17.17 -13.88 5.73
N GLU A 183 17.82 -14.22 4.62
CA GLU A 183 19.20 -14.72 4.62
C GLU A 183 20.20 -13.72 5.23
N GLU A 184 20.00 -12.43 4.95
CA GLU A 184 20.87 -11.37 5.47
C GLU A 184 20.61 -11.10 6.94
N LEU A 185 19.34 -10.99 7.33
CA LEU A 185 18.92 -10.78 8.70
C LEU A 185 19.43 -11.90 9.64
N MET A 186 19.43 -13.15 9.18
CA MET A 186 19.95 -14.30 9.93
C MET A 186 21.46 -14.23 10.21
N SER A 187 22.20 -13.45 9.42
CA SER A 187 23.67 -13.32 9.57
C SER A 187 24.10 -12.15 10.45
N LEU A 188 23.16 -11.29 10.88
CA LEU A 188 23.44 -10.03 11.57
C LEU A 188 23.04 -10.11 13.05
N ASP A 189 23.70 -9.31 13.87
CA ASP A 189 23.30 -9.04 15.25
C ASP A 189 22.26 -7.91 15.32
N MET A 190 21.79 -7.57 16.53
CA MET A 190 20.76 -6.55 16.71
C MET A 190 21.10 -5.20 16.07
N GLU A 191 22.34 -4.73 16.21
CA GLU A 191 22.78 -3.46 15.64
C GLU A 191 22.85 -3.50 14.11
N GLY A 192 23.37 -4.60 13.54
CA GLY A 192 23.42 -4.84 12.11
C GLY A 192 22.03 -4.89 11.47
N MET A 193 21.07 -5.56 12.13
CA MET A 193 19.68 -5.62 11.67
C MET A 193 19.01 -4.24 11.67
N LEU A 194 19.25 -3.42 12.69
CA LEU A 194 18.65 -2.08 12.79
C LEU A 194 19.23 -1.08 11.78
N LYS A 195 20.55 -1.13 11.53
CA LYS A 195 21.25 -0.15 10.68
C LYS A 195 21.31 -0.50 9.20
N GLY A 196 21.52 -1.79 8.87
CA GLY A 196 21.86 -2.23 7.51
C GLY A 196 20.69 -2.91 6.79
N ALA A 197 20.24 -4.04 7.29
CA ALA A 197 19.41 -4.97 6.51
C ALA A 197 18.03 -4.41 6.16
N ILE A 198 17.37 -3.67 7.06
CA ILE A 198 16.02 -3.18 6.77
C ILE A 198 16.03 -2.12 5.67
N ASN A 199 17.02 -1.23 5.67
CA ASN A 199 17.21 -0.24 4.62
C ASN A 199 17.69 -0.87 3.31
N GLU A 200 18.53 -1.91 3.35
CA GLU A 200 18.98 -2.61 2.14
C GLU A 200 17.88 -3.45 1.48
N VAL A 201 17.05 -4.13 2.27
CA VAL A 201 15.84 -4.83 1.79
C VAL A 201 14.87 -3.84 1.14
N ILE A 202 14.68 -2.68 1.77
CA ILE A 202 13.92 -1.56 1.22
C ILE A 202 14.46 -1.12 -0.15
N VAL A 203 15.79 -0.99 -0.29
CA VAL A 203 16.44 -0.57 -1.54
C VAL A 203 16.31 -1.61 -2.65
N ARG A 204 16.31 -2.91 -2.33
CA ARG A 204 16.12 -3.98 -3.33
C ARG A 204 14.68 -4.14 -3.81
N VAL A 205 13.74 -3.72 -2.96
CA VAL A 205 12.31 -3.80 -3.24
C VAL A 205 11.84 -2.60 -4.09
N GLY A 206 12.54 -1.46 -4.03
CA GLY A 206 12.25 -0.24 -4.79
C GLY A 206 12.93 -0.16 -6.16
#